data_AF-W8ZHP0-F1
#
_entry.id   AF-W8ZHP0-F1
#
_cell.length_a   1.000
_cell.length_b   1.000
_cell.length_c   1.000
_cell.angle_alpha   90.00
_cell.angle_beta   90.00
_cell.angle_gamma   90.00
#
_symmetry.space_group_name_H-M   'P 1'
#
loop_
_entity.id
_entity.type
_entity.pdbx_description
1 polymer ?
#
loop_
_entity_poly.entity_id
_entity_poly.type
_entity_poly.pdbx_seq_one_letter_code
_entity_poly.pdbx_strand_id
1 'polypeptide(L)'
;MWIHPNCEMNRAISIREAARLQTFPDDVVFQGSKDSQYQRIGNAVPPLLGRAVAEQVLKYLGISPQNTLRNIILPQETTVTV
;
A
#
# COMPACT_ATOMS: atom_id res chain seq x y z
N MET A 1 -15.33 -14.64 -2.37
CA MET A 1 -14.71 -14.80 -1.03
C MET A 1 -13.23 -15.00 -1.25
N TRP A 2 -12.38 -14.10 -0.76
CA TRP A 2 -10.92 -14.22 -0.90
C TRP A 2 -10.36 -15.06 0.24
N ILE A 3 -9.79 -16.21 -0.07
CA ILE A 3 -9.32 -17.18 0.91
C ILE A 3 -7.81 -16.97 1.12
N HIS A 4 -7.37 -17.01 2.37
CA HIS A 4 -5.97 -16.94 2.72
C HIS A 4 -5.21 -18.13 2.11
N PRO A 5 -4.04 -17.94 1.48
CA PRO A 5 -3.35 -18.98 0.72
C PRO A 5 -2.85 -20.15 1.57
N ASN A 6 -2.61 -19.94 2.86
CA ASN A 6 -2.35 -21.06 3.77
C ASN A 6 -3.64 -21.86 4.01
N CYS A 7 -3.69 -23.06 3.40
CA CYS A 7 -4.79 -24.01 3.47
C CYS A 7 -5.14 -24.43 4.91
N GLU A 8 -4.17 -24.42 5.85
CA GLU A 8 -4.39 -24.80 7.25
C GLU A 8 -5.19 -23.74 8.04
N MET A 9 -5.13 -22.47 7.63
CA MET A 9 -5.84 -21.40 8.33
C MET A 9 -7.33 -21.34 7.98
N ASN A 10 -7.74 -21.87 6.82
CA ASN A 10 -9.11 -21.94 6.31
C ASN A 10 -9.99 -20.71 6.63
N ARG A 11 -9.45 -19.51 6.37
CA ARG A 11 -10.12 -18.22 6.63
C ARG A 11 -10.05 -17.30 5.43
N ALA A 12 -10.92 -16.30 5.40
CA ALA A 12 -10.75 -15.18 4.48
C ALA A 12 -9.51 -14.34 4.84
N ILE A 13 -8.98 -13.61 3.86
CA ILE A 13 -7.95 -12.60 4.13
C ILE A 13 -8.48 -11.60 5.16
N SER A 14 -7.63 -11.17 6.08
CA SER A 14 -7.95 -10.18 7.09
C SER A 14 -8.01 -8.78 6.47
N ILE A 15 -8.65 -7.86 7.18
CA ILE A 15 -8.72 -6.44 6.80
C ILE A 15 -7.32 -5.85 6.65
N ARG A 16 -6.36 -6.25 7.49
CA ARG A 16 -4.97 -5.81 7.41
C ARG A 16 -4.27 -6.38 6.18
N GLU A 17 -4.49 -7.65 5.85
CA GLU A 17 -3.95 -8.25 4.63
C GLU A 17 -4.48 -7.55 3.37
N ALA A 18 -5.79 -7.29 3.33
CA ALA A 18 -6.41 -6.54 2.23
C ALA A 18 -5.84 -5.11 2.13
N ALA A 19 -5.62 -4.42 3.26
CA ALA A 19 -5.04 -3.09 3.28
C ALA A 19 -3.59 -3.06 2.75
N ARG A 20 -2.77 -4.05 3.13
CA ARG A 20 -1.40 -4.20 2.64
C ARG A 20 -1.34 -4.47 1.15
N LEU A 21 -2.25 -5.29 0.63
CA LEU A 21 -2.37 -5.52 -0.83
C LEU A 21 -2.66 -4.20 -1.57
N GLN A 22 -3.43 -3.31 -0.95
CA GLN A 22 -3.68 -1.96 -1.45
C GLN A 22 -2.60 -0.95 -1.07
N THR A 23 -1.45 -1.39 -0.53
CA THR A 23 -0.30 -0.54 -0.19
C THR A 23 -0.58 0.49 0.91
N PHE A 24 -1.60 0.26 1.73
CA PHE A 24 -1.81 1.08 2.92
C PHE A 24 -0.72 0.81 3.96
N PRO A 25 -0.22 1.86 4.64
CA PRO A 25 0.69 1.68 5.75
C PRO A 25 -0.01 1.00 6.93
N ASP A 26 0.76 0.22 7.69
CA ASP A 26 0.26 -0.57 8.81
C ASP A 26 -0.25 0.28 9.98
N ASP A 27 0.08 1.56 10.02
CA ASP A 27 -0.38 2.51 11.04
C ASP A 27 -1.79 3.03 10.77
N VAL A 28 -2.36 2.76 9.59
CA VAL A 28 -3.72 3.21 9.25
C VAL A 28 -4.75 2.37 9.98
N VAL A 29 -5.58 3.00 10.80
CA VAL A 29 -6.68 2.35 11.52
C VAL A 29 -7.98 2.53 10.74
N PHE A 30 -8.60 1.42 10.31
CA PHE A 30 -9.91 1.43 9.67
C PHE A 30 -11.02 1.31 10.73
N GLN A 31 -12.02 2.19 10.67
CA GLN A 31 -13.15 2.22 11.59
C GLN A 31 -14.45 1.79 10.90
N GLY A 32 -15.41 1.30 11.69
CA GLY A 32 -16.73 0.85 11.22
C GLY A 32 -16.90 -0.67 11.25
N SER A 33 -17.98 -1.17 10.62
CA SER A 33 -18.24 -2.62 10.53
C SER A 33 -17.21 -3.31 9.63
N LYS A 34 -17.00 -4.63 9.84
CA LYS A 34 -16.06 -5.42 9.02
C LYS A 34 -16.34 -5.28 7.52
N ASP A 35 -17.61 -5.33 7.12
CA ASP A 35 -18.00 -5.22 5.71
C ASP A 35 -17.73 -3.81 5.14
N SER A 36 -18.02 -2.76 5.91
CA SER A 36 -17.72 -1.39 5.49
C SER A 36 -16.21 -1.18 5.34
N GLN A 37 -15.41 -1.76 6.22
CA GLN A 37 -13.95 -1.69 6.11
C GLN A 37 -13.44 -2.38 4.84
N TYR A 38 -13.90 -3.60 4.54
CA TYR A 38 -13.54 -4.28 3.28
C TYR A 38 -13.96 -3.47 2.05
N GLN A 39 -15.17 -2.92 2.05
CA GLN A 39 -15.66 -2.10 0.94
C GLN A 39 -14.82 -0.84 0.75
N ARG A 40 -14.46 -0.15 1.85
CA ARG A 40 -13.59 1.04 1.79
C ARG A 40 -12.21 0.70 1.25
N ILE A 41 -11.60 -0.39 1.72
CA ILE A 41 -10.28 -0.80 1.26
C ILE A 41 -10.32 -1.21 -0.21
N GLY A 42 -11.35 -1.96 -0.63
CA GLY A 42 -11.50 -2.41 -2.01
C GLY A 42 -11.74 -1.27 -3.00
N ASN A 43 -12.51 -0.26 -2.61
CA ASN A 43 -12.84 0.89 -3.45
C ASN A 43 -11.81 2.02 -3.38
N ALA A 44 -10.93 2.02 -2.38
CA ALA A 44 -9.92 3.06 -2.25
C ALA A 44 -8.84 2.96 -3.32
N VAL A 45 -8.26 4.11 -3.66
CA VAL A 45 -7.09 4.17 -4.53
C VAL A 45 -5.85 3.78 -3.73
N PRO A 46 -5.00 2.86 -4.22
CA PRO A 46 -3.77 2.49 -3.53
C PRO A 46 -2.87 3.71 -3.31
N PRO A 47 -2.37 3.97 -2.07
CA PRO A 47 -1.53 5.13 -1.79
C PRO A 47 -0.27 5.22 -2.66
N LEU A 48 0.38 4.09 -2.97
CA LEU A 48 1.54 4.08 -3.87
C LEU A 48 1.19 4.49 -5.30
N LEU A 49 0.00 4.11 -5.79
CA LEU A 49 -0.48 4.56 -7.10
C LEU A 49 -0.73 6.08 -7.09
N GLY A 50 -1.40 6.59 -6.04
CA GLY A 50 -1.61 8.03 -5.87
C GLY A 50 -0.30 8.82 -5.86
N ARG A 51 0.73 8.28 -5.19
CA ARG A 51 2.08 8.86 -5.20
C ARG A 51 2.70 8.87 -6.58
N ALA A 52 2.62 7.77 -7.33
CA ALA A 52 3.19 7.71 -8.68
C ALA A 52 2.57 8.77 -9.61
N VAL A 53 1.27 8.99 -9.51
CA VAL A 53 0.57 10.07 -10.25
C VAL A 53 1.02 11.45 -9.77
N ALA A 54 1.07 11.68 -8.47
CA ALA A 54 1.51 12.96 -7.89
C ALA A 54 2.94 13.33 -8.31
N GLU A 55 3.86 12.36 -8.35
CA GLU A 55 5.24 12.59 -8.82
C GLU A 55 5.30 13.02 -10.29
N GLN A 56 4.45 12.47 -11.17
CA GLN A 56 4.37 12.96 -12.54
C GLN A 56 3.83 14.39 -12.60
N VAL A 57 2.78 14.69 -11.84
CA VAL A 57 2.21 16.05 -11.78
C VAL A 57 3.24 17.06 -11.28
N LEU A 58 3.99 16.75 -10.22
CA LEU A 58 5.07 17.61 -9.72
C LEU A 58 6.15 17.85 -10.76
N LYS A 59 6.54 16.81 -11.51
CA LYS A 59 7.49 16.93 -12.62
C LYS A 59 6.96 17.88 -13.71
N TYR A 60 5.68 17.80 -14.06
CA TYR A 60 5.05 18.74 -15.00
C TYR A 60 5.03 20.19 -14.48
N LEU A 61 4.93 20.37 -13.18
CA LEU A 61 4.98 21.69 -12.53
C LEU A 61 6.43 22.20 -12.33
N GLY A 62 7.45 21.43 -12.73
CA GLY A 62 8.86 21.79 -12.53
C GLY A 62 9.34 21.66 -11.08
N ILE A 63 8.61 20.92 -10.24
CA ILE A 63 8.94 20.71 -8.82
C ILE A 63 9.56 19.33 -8.68
N SER A 64 10.77 19.27 -8.11
CA SER A 64 11.44 18.00 -7.78
C SER A 64 10.96 17.48 -6.42
N PRO A 65 10.42 16.26 -6.33
CA PRO A 65 10.04 15.66 -5.06
C PRO A 65 11.30 15.32 -4.22
N GLN A 66 11.22 15.52 -2.91
CA GLN A 66 12.32 15.20 -1.98
C GLN A 66 12.59 13.69 -1.89
N ASN A 67 11.53 12.89 -1.99
CA ASN A 67 11.60 11.43 -1.98
C ASN A 67 10.84 10.91 -3.21
N THR A 68 11.46 10.02 -3.97
CA THR A 68 10.83 9.36 -5.12
C THR A 68 10.22 8.03 -4.69
N LEU A 69 9.14 7.60 -5.33
CA LEU A 69 8.49 6.30 -5.12
C LEU A 69 9.49 5.14 -5.21
N ARG A 70 10.46 5.24 -6.13
CA ARG A 70 11.57 4.28 -6.26
C ARG A 70 12.34 4.09 -4.97
N ASN A 71 12.62 5.16 -4.23
CA ASN A 71 13.41 5.12 -2.99
C ASN A 71 12.65 4.50 -1.82
N ILE A 72 11.32 4.38 -1.93
CA ILE A 72 10.44 3.80 -0.92
C ILE A 72 10.17 2.33 -1.19
N ILE A 73 10.03 1.97 -2.46
CA ILE A 73 9.72 0.60 -2.87
C ILE A 73 10.98 -0.26 -2.97
N LEU A 74 12.07 0.31 -3.48
CA LEU A 74 13.33 -0.41 -3.58
C LEU A 74 14.11 -0.21 -2.27
N PRO A 75 14.60 -1.29 -1.63
CA PRO A 75 15.58 -1.14 -0.56
C PRO A 75 16.77 -0.38 -1.14
N GLN A 76 17.20 0.68 -0.45
CA GLN A 76 18.48 1.31 -0.72
C GLN A 76 19.52 0.19 -0.63
N GLU A 77 20.33 -0.02 -1.66
CA GLU A 77 21.41 -1.01 -1.63
C GLU A 77 22.26 -0.72 -0.39
N THR A 78 22.10 -1.54 0.65
CA THR A 78 23.00 -1.53 1.80
C THR A 78 24.35 -1.88 1.21
N THR A 79 25.24 -0.89 1.11
CA THR A 79 26.66 -1.14 0.86
C THR A 79 27.15 -1.97 2.04
N VAL A 80 27.06 -3.30 1.93
CA VAL A 80 27.69 -4.22 2.86
C VAL A 80 29.18 -3.97 2.68
N THR A 81 29.73 -3.15 3.57
CA THR A 81 31.13 -2.80 3.56
C THR A 81 31.81 -3.91 4.35
N VAL A 82 32.41 -4.84 3.59
CA VAL A 82 33.38 -5.90 3.96
C VAL A 82 32.89 -7.02 4.88
#